data_AF-A0A525HNX3-F1
#
_entry.id   AF-A0A525HNX3-F1
#
_cell.length_a   1.000
_cell.length_b   1.000
_cell.length_c   1.000
_cell.angle_alpha   90.00
_cell.angle_beta   90.00
_cell.angle_gamma   90.00
#
_symmetry.space_group_name_H-M   'P 1'
#
loop_
_entity.id
_entity.type
_entity.pdbx_description
1 polymer ?
#
loop_
_entity_poly.entity_id
_entity_poly.type
_entity_poly.pdbx_seq_one_letter_code
_entity_poly.pdbx_strand_id
1 'polypeptide(L)'
;MPASLSFEEEVFGPLVPGRECGGCTACCFEITIDDPKLAKPPRETCVHCTANGCSIYAARPQDCRTWYCLWRRVADLPDHLSPDKSGLLTSVVENPAAENPFARLYIIVQWLDGRPIAKSDAADELLAAMRRYALPVWVGSGDRMALHFPRQEIALHLMHGTPAPAAIAREVEAWRRRLPRRSAPPV
;
A
#
# COMPACT_ATOMS: atom_id res chain seq x y z
N MET A 1 -3.57 -7.82 6.87
CA MET A 1 -4.80 -7.12 7.26
C MET A 1 -4.61 -5.64 6.92
N PRO A 2 -5.66 -4.86 6.61
CA PRO A 2 -5.50 -3.42 6.46
C PRO A 2 -4.97 -2.81 7.77
N ALA A 3 -4.26 -1.69 7.65
CA ALA A 3 -3.71 -1.00 8.80
C ALA A 3 -4.84 -0.46 9.71
N SER A 4 -4.56 -0.24 11.00
CA SER A 4 -5.57 0.36 11.87
C SER A 4 -5.88 1.79 11.42
N LEU A 5 -7.17 2.15 11.33
CA LEU A 5 -7.62 3.46 10.84
C LEU A 5 -6.94 4.65 11.53
N SER A 6 -6.68 4.53 12.83
CA SER A 6 -6.00 5.55 13.65
C SER A 6 -4.54 5.72 13.25
N PHE A 7 -3.84 4.63 12.96
CA PHE A 7 -2.45 4.68 12.51
C PHE A 7 -2.34 5.29 11.11
N GLU A 8 -3.22 4.90 10.19
CA GLU A 8 -3.20 5.48 8.83
C GLU A 8 -3.42 6.99 8.84
N GLU A 9 -4.31 7.47 9.71
CA GLU A 9 -4.56 8.91 9.88
C GLU A 9 -3.35 9.64 10.47
N GLU A 10 -2.68 9.06 11.47
CA GLU A 10 -1.46 9.63 12.05
C GLU A 10 -0.31 9.74 11.03
N VAL A 11 -0.14 8.72 10.18
CA VAL A 11 0.98 8.66 9.24
C VAL A 11 0.69 9.39 7.93
N PHE A 12 -0.50 9.22 7.35
CA PHE A 12 -0.84 9.73 6.02
C PHE A 12 -1.79 10.92 6.03
N GLY A 13 -2.35 11.26 7.19
CA GLY A 13 -3.35 12.31 7.34
C GLY A 13 -4.79 11.81 7.25
N PRO A 14 -5.75 12.69 7.57
CA PRO A 14 -7.18 12.39 7.45
C PRO A 14 -7.58 12.24 5.98
N LEU A 15 -8.82 11.85 5.74
CA LEU A 15 -9.36 11.86 4.38
C LEU A 15 -9.35 13.28 3.81
N VAL A 16 -8.83 13.41 2.59
CA VAL A 16 -8.78 14.70 1.89
C VAL A 16 -10.21 15.16 1.61
N PRO A 17 -10.62 16.34 2.11
CA PRO A 17 -11.96 16.86 1.88
C PRO A 17 -12.28 17.00 0.39
N GLY A 18 -13.49 16.61 -0.02
CA GLY A 18 -13.95 16.71 -1.41
C GLY A 18 -13.44 15.62 -2.35
N ARG A 19 -12.50 14.75 -1.94
CA ARG A 19 -12.18 13.55 -2.73
C ARG A 19 -13.29 12.54 -2.56
N GLU A 20 -13.80 12.00 -3.66
CA GLU A 20 -14.76 10.90 -3.68
C GLU A 20 -14.23 9.75 -4.54
N CYS A 21 -14.69 8.52 -4.28
CA CYS A 21 -14.30 7.39 -5.12
C CYS A 21 -14.93 7.48 -6.52
N GLY A 22 -16.07 8.18 -6.65
CA GLY A 22 -16.82 8.26 -7.91
C GLY A 22 -17.08 6.86 -8.48
N GLY A 23 -16.73 6.65 -9.75
CA GLY A 23 -16.84 5.37 -10.45
C GLY A 23 -15.65 4.41 -10.23
N CYS A 24 -14.65 4.75 -9.43
CA CYS A 24 -13.47 3.90 -9.22
C CYS A 24 -13.84 2.57 -8.55
N THR A 25 -13.42 1.46 -9.17
CA THR A 25 -13.67 0.08 -8.71
C THR A 25 -12.41 -0.66 -8.27
N ALA A 26 -11.26 0.00 -8.20
CA ALA A 26 -9.96 -0.63 -7.91
C ALA A 26 -9.96 -1.51 -6.65
N CYS A 27 -10.52 -1.03 -5.53
CA CYS A 27 -10.60 -1.83 -4.30
C CYS A 27 -11.60 -3.00 -4.38
N CYS A 28 -12.64 -2.91 -5.22
CA CYS A 28 -13.56 -4.03 -5.42
C CYS A 28 -12.85 -5.24 -6.04
N PHE A 29 -11.79 -5.02 -6.81
CA PHE A 29 -10.96 -6.08 -7.36
C PHE A 29 -9.80 -6.43 -6.42
N GLU A 30 -8.99 -5.44 -6.04
CA GLU A 30 -7.64 -5.70 -5.53
C GLU A 30 -7.58 -6.26 -4.11
N ILE A 31 -8.38 -5.73 -3.17
CA ILE A 31 -8.23 -6.07 -1.75
C ILE A 31 -9.08 -7.28 -1.34
N THR A 32 -8.71 -7.95 -0.26
CA THR A 32 -9.59 -8.92 0.42
C THR A 32 -10.67 -8.19 1.21
N ILE A 33 -11.89 -8.73 1.23
CA ILE A 33 -12.95 -8.32 2.16
C ILE A 33 -13.28 -9.51 3.06
N ASP A 34 -12.97 -9.39 4.34
CA ASP A 34 -13.13 -10.46 5.35
C ASP A 34 -14.43 -10.25 6.15
N ASP A 35 -15.52 -9.98 5.42
CA ASP A 35 -16.85 -9.92 5.99
C ASP A 35 -17.53 -11.29 5.81
N PRO A 36 -18.08 -11.91 6.86
CA PRO A 36 -18.70 -13.24 6.77
C PRO A 36 -19.83 -13.36 5.74
N LYS A 37 -20.47 -12.25 5.34
CA LYS A 37 -21.57 -12.23 4.36
C LYS A 37 -21.09 -12.04 2.93
N LEU A 38 -19.84 -11.63 2.71
CA LEU A 38 -19.30 -11.37 1.38
C LEU A 38 -18.07 -12.24 1.06
N ALA A 39 -17.14 -12.39 2.01
CA ALA A 39 -15.92 -13.21 1.92
C ALA A 39 -15.23 -13.12 0.54
N LYS A 40 -14.82 -11.90 0.16
CA LYS A 40 -14.23 -11.65 -1.17
C LYS A 40 -12.71 -11.85 -1.12
N PRO A 41 -12.14 -12.81 -1.87
CA PRO A 41 -10.69 -12.93 -2.00
C PRO A 41 -10.08 -11.73 -2.77
N PRO A 42 -8.76 -11.49 -2.62
CA PRO A 42 -8.08 -10.43 -3.36
C PRO A 42 -7.99 -10.79 -4.84
N ARG A 43 -8.01 -9.78 -5.72
CA ARG A 43 -7.94 -9.92 -7.18
C ARG A 43 -9.08 -10.74 -7.80
N GLU A 44 -10.21 -10.73 -7.13
CA GLU A 44 -11.49 -11.17 -7.67
C GLU A 44 -12.48 -10.02 -7.58
N THR A 45 -13.18 -9.77 -8.69
CA THR A 45 -14.18 -8.71 -8.76
C THR A 45 -15.33 -9.02 -7.80
N CYS A 46 -15.56 -8.13 -6.85
CA CYS A 46 -16.71 -8.21 -5.94
C CYS A 46 -18.02 -8.39 -6.72
N VAL A 47 -18.89 -9.28 -6.23
CA VAL A 47 -20.22 -9.57 -6.82
C VAL A 47 -21.09 -8.31 -6.93
N HIS A 48 -20.88 -7.32 -6.07
CA HIS A 48 -21.60 -6.05 -6.08
C HIS A 48 -20.92 -4.95 -6.90
N CYS A 49 -19.78 -5.25 -7.53
CA CYS A 49 -19.09 -4.30 -8.39
C CYS A 49 -19.84 -4.17 -9.73
N THR A 50 -20.06 -2.94 -10.15
CA THR A 50 -20.61 -2.58 -11.46
C THR A 50 -19.59 -1.78 -12.24
N ALA A 51 -19.90 -1.40 -13.49
CA ALA A 51 -19.02 -0.55 -14.29
C ALA A 51 -18.73 0.82 -13.64
N ASN A 52 -19.64 1.34 -12.80
CA ASN A 52 -19.58 2.68 -12.24
C ASN A 52 -19.57 2.69 -10.70
N GLY A 53 -19.03 1.64 -10.07
CA GLY A 53 -18.93 1.53 -8.61
C GLY A 53 -19.76 0.40 -8.01
N CYS A 54 -20.10 0.51 -6.72
CA CYS A 54 -20.75 -0.57 -5.95
C CYS A 54 -22.28 -0.45 -5.98
N SER A 55 -23.00 -1.52 -6.38
CA SER A 55 -24.46 -1.56 -6.41
C SER A 55 -25.11 -1.47 -5.03
N ILE A 56 -24.36 -1.78 -3.97
CA ILE A 56 -24.80 -1.68 -2.58
C ILE A 56 -24.03 -0.61 -1.79
N TYR A 57 -23.55 0.47 -2.45
CA TYR A 57 -22.63 1.44 -1.83
C TYR A 57 -23.06 1.92 -0.43
N ALA A 58 -24.35 2.22 -0.26
CA ALA A 58 -24.93 2.66 1.01
C ALA A 58 -25.02 1.56 2.08
N ALA A 59 -25.03 0.28 1.68
CA ALA A 59 -25.14 -0.91 2.51
C ALA A 59 -23.84 -1.75 2.56
N ARG A 60 -22.71 -1.19 2.09
CA ARG A 60 -21.41 -1.87 2.08
C ARG A 60 -21.04 -2.45 3.46
N PRO A 61 -20.34 -3.61 3.50
CA PRO A 61 -19.70 -4.13 4.70
C PRO A 61 -18.79 -3.13 5.38
N GLN A 62 -18.52 -3.33 6.66
CA GLN A 62 -17.69 -2.42 7.45
C GLN A 62 -16.29 -2.25 6.85
N ASP A 63 -15.64 -3.34 6.45
CA ASP A 63 -14.34 -3.34 5.78
C ASP A 63 -14.28 -2.40 4.58
N CYS A 64 -15.32 -2.43 3.73
CA CYS A 64 -15.44 -1.56 2.57
C CYS A 64 -15.68 -0.08 2.92
N ARG A 65 -16.19 0.22 4.13
CA ARG A 65 -16.44 1.59 4.61
C ARG A 65 -15.21 2.19 5.27
N THR A 66 -14.42 1.36 5.93
CA THR A 66 -13.25 1.78 6.71
C THR A 66 -11.96 1.72 5.91
N TRP A 67 -11.96 1.11 4.74
CA TRP A 67 -10.76 1.05 3.90
C TRP A 67 -10.67 2.23 2.94
N TYR A 68 -9.48 2.85 2.86
CA TYR A 68 -9.18 3.95 1.96
C TYR A 68 -7.80 3.78 1.32
N CYS A 69 -7.71 4.01 0.01
CA CYS A 69 -6.41 4.06 -0.68
C CYS A 69 -5.65 5.34 -0.29
N LEU A 70 -4.33 5.36 -0.49
CA LEU A 70 -3.52 6.53 -0.11
C LEU A 70 -3.85 7.78 -0.94
N TRP A 71 -4.44 7.66 -2.13
CA TRP A 71 -4.99 8.83 -2.85
C TRP A 71 -6.12 9.52 -2.07
N ARG A 72 -6.90 8.80 -1.25
CA ARG A 72 -7.94 9.39 -0.40
C ARG A 72 -7.39 10.10 0.83
N ARG A 73 -6.13 9.86 1.22
CA ARG A 73 -5.51 10.39 2.45
C ARG A 73 -4.40 11.41 2.19
N VAL A 74 -3.52 11.12 1.24
CA VAL A 74 -2.34 11.95 0.98
C VAL A 74 -2.75 13.16 0.14
N ALA A 75 -2.87 14.31 0.79
CA ALA A 75 -3.27 15.59 0.16
C ALA A 75 -2.37 15.96 -1.04
N ASP A 76 -1.08 15.69 -0.93
CA ASP A 76 -0.08 16.00 -1.96
C ASP A 76 -0.20 15.16 -3.24
N LEU A 77 -0.99 14.08 -3.25
CA LEU A 77 -1.21 13.32 -4.48
C LEU A 77 -2.22 14.05 -5.35
N PRO A 78 -1.89 14.46 -6.59
CA PRO A 78 -2.84 15.14 -7.47
C PRO A 78 -3.96 14.21 -7.97
N ASP A 79 -4.99 14.81 -8.54
CA ASP A 79 -6.21 14.12 -8.96
C ASP A 79 -6.00 13.11 -10.09
N HIS A 80 -4.97 13.26 -10.93
CA HIS A 80 -4.65 12.28 -11.98
C HIS A 80 -4.03 10.99 -11.43
N LEU A 81 -3.60 10.98 -10.16
CA LEU A 81 -3.13 9.79 -9.46
C LEU A 81 -4.26 9.02 -8.77
N SER A 82 -5.54 9.38 -9.01
CA SER A 82 -6.64 8.50 -8.61
C SER A 82 -6.52 7.15 -9.33
N PRO A 83 -6.90 6.02 -8.71
CA PRO A 83 -6.62 4.70 -9.28
C PRO A 83 -7.30 4.45 -10.63
N ASP A 84 -8.51 4.98 -10.82
CA ASP A 84 -9.27 4.93 -12.08
C ASP A 84 -8.62 5.71 -13.23
N LYS A 85 -7.85 6.76 -12.93
CA LYS A 85 -7.17 7.58 -13.94
C LYS A 85 -5.75 7.12 -14.23
N SER A 86 -4.99 6.80 -13.18
CA SER A 86 -3.59 6.40 -13.28
C SER A 86 -3.38 4.92 -13.61
N GLY A 87 -4.37 4.07 -13.30
CA GLY A 87 -4.19 2.62 -13.30
C GLY A 87 -3.29 2.12 -12.16
N LEU A 88 -3.02 2.96 -11.15
CA LEU A 88 -2.19 2.63 -9.99
C LEU A 88 -3.03 2.66 -8.72
N LEU A 89 -3.05 1.56 -7.98
CA LEU A 89 -3.62 1.53 -6.64
C LEU A 89 -2.50 1.57 -5.60
N THR A 90 -2.57 2.53 -4.68
CA THR A 90 -1.66 2.58 -3.54
C THR A 90 -2.39 2.48 -2.21
N SER A 91 -1.86 1.66 -1.30
CA SER A 91 -2.38 1.47 0.05
C SER A 91 -1.24 1.16 1.01
N VAL A 92 -1.52 1.19 2.31
CA VAL A 92 -0.62 0.66 3.34
C VAL A 92 -1.10 -0.72 3.77
N VAL A 93 -0.16 -1.59 4.12
CA VAL A 93 -0.43 -2.96 4.54
C VAL A 93 0.30 -3.24 5.85
N GLU A 94 -0.42 -3.81 6.81
CA GLU A 94 0.11 -4.35 8.05
C GLU A 94 0.07 -5.90 8.01
N ASN A 95 1.24 -6.49 8.26
CA ASN A 95 1.44 -7.93 8.40
C ASN A 95 2.52 -8.20 9.47
N PRO A 96 2.20 -8.00 10.77
CA PRO A 96 3.18 -8.08 11.85
C PRO A 96 3.86 -9.46 11.95
N ALA A 97 3.23 -10.51 11.43
CA ALA A 97 3.76 -11.87 11.42
C ALA A 97 4.82 -12.10 10.32
N ALA A 98 5.05 -11.15 9.41
CA ALA A 98 6.01 -11.33 8.32
C ALA A 98 7.45 -11.54 8.83
N GLU A 99 8.11 -12.57 8.30
CA GLU A 99 9.52 -12.83 8.56
C GLU A 99 10.39 -11.71 7.98
N ASN A 100 10.11 -11.33 6.73
CA ASN A 100 10.75 -10.21 6.06
C ASN A 100 10.37 -8.89 6.76
N PRO A 101 11.34 -8.15 7.35
CA PRO A 101 11.05 -6.90 8.06
C PRO A 101 10.42 -5.82 7.16
N PHE A 102 10.69 -5.85 5.85
CA PHE A 102 10.09 -4.91 4.89
C PHE A 102 8.64 -5.24 4.54
N ALA A 103 8.14 -6.40 4.97
CA ALA A 103 6.77 -6.83 4.72
C ALA A 103 5.87 -6.74 5.97
N ARG A 104 6.36 -6.16 7.08
CA ARG A 104 5.58 -6.03 8.32
C ARG A 104 4.63 -4.84 8.33
N LEU A 105 5.11 -3.72 7.81
CA LEU A 105 4.36 -2.49 7.63
C LEU A 105 4.97 -1.82 6.41
N TYR A 106 4.19 -1.67 5.34
CA TYR A 106 4.71 -1.19 4.07
C TYR A 106 3.63 -0.52 3.24
N ILE A 107 4.08 0.36 2.34
CA ILE A 107 3.26 0.92 1.29
C ILE A 107 3.35 -0.04 0.09
N ILE A 108 2.21 -0.32 -0.52
CA ILE A 108 2.13 -1.04 -1.78
C ILE A 108 1.67 -0.09 -2.89
N VAL A 109 2.27 -0.21 -4.07
CA VAL A 109 1.85 0.45 -5.31
C VAL A 109 1.62 -0.64 -6.35
N GLN A 110 0.36 -0.80 -6.75
CA GLN A 110 -0.10 -1.88 -7.61
C GLN A 110 -0.58 -1.35 -8.95
N TRP A 111 -0.09 -1.93 -10.04
CA TRP A 111 -0.63 -1.69 -11.37
C TRP A 111 -1.89 -2.53 -11.54
N LEU A 112 -3.01 -1.85 -11.77
CA LEU A 112 -4.31 -2.46 -12.03
C LEU A 112 -4.32 -3.15 -13.40
N ASP A 113 -5.03 -4.28 -13.48
CA ASP A 113 -5.37 -5.05 -14.69
C ASP A 113 -4.23 -5.51 -15.60
N GLY A 114 -3.45 -6.55 -15.24
CA GLY A 114 -2.60 -7.29 -16.20
C GLY A 114 -1.58 -6.46 -17.01
N ARG A 115 -1.49 -5.16 -16.72
CA ARG A 115 -0.66 -4.20 -17.42
C ARG A 115 0.79 -4.53 -17.06
N PRO A 116 1.70 -4.56 -18.05
CA PRO A 116 3.10 -4.64 -17.74
C PRO A 116 3.44 -3.48 -16.80
N ILE A 117 4.23 -3.78 -15.77
CA ILE A 117 4.81 -2.75 -14.90
C ILE A 117 5.64 -1.86 -15.83
N ALA A 118 5.09 -0.70 -16.16
CA ALA A 118 5.66 0.22 -17.12
C ALA A 118 6.00 1.52 -16.41
N LYS A 119 7.12 2.12 -16.82
CA LYS A 119 7.43 3.49 -16.43
C LYS A 119 6.35 4.42 -16.97
N SER A 120 5.90 5.30 -16.11
CA SER A 120 5.04 6.42 -16.46
C SER A 120 5.35 7.56 -15.50
N ASP A 121 5.13 8.79 -15.94
CA ASP A 121 5.31 9.97 -15.10
C ASP A 121 4.44 9.87 -13.84
N ALA A 122 3.24 9.31 -13.97
CA ALA A 122 2.33 9.03 -12.86
C ALA A 122 2.94 8.05 -11.84
N ALA A 123 3.60 6.99 -12.30
CA ALA A 123 4.25 6.04 -11.40
C ALA A 123 5.46 6.67 -10.70
N ASP A 124 6.30 7.42 -11.43
CA ASP A 124 7.48 8.07 -10.87
C ASP A 124 7.09 9.13 -9.83
N GLU A 125 6.06 9.94 -10.13
CA GLU A 125 5.49 10.92 -9.20
C GLU A 125 4.91 10.25 -7.95
N LEU A 126 4.11 9.20 -8.11
CA LEU A 126 3.53 8.46 -7.00
C LEU A 126 4.62 7.82 -6.11
N LEU A 127 5.63 7.19 -6.71
CA LEU A 127 6.73 6.57 -5.96
C LEU A 127 7.58 7.61 -5.23
N ALA A 128 7.86 8.76 -5.87
CA ALA A 128 8.51 9.88 -5.21
C ALA A 128 7.70 10.37 -4.00
N ALA A 129 6.38 10.46 -4.14
CA ALA A 129 5.49 10.84 -3.04
C ALA A 129 5.54 9.82 -1.89
N MET A 130 5.46 8.52 -2.18
CA MET A 130 5.42 7.45 -1.17
C MET A 130 6.72 7.33 -0.38
N ARG A 131 7.88 7.57 -1.01
CA ARG A 131 9.19 7.51 -0.35
C ARG A 131 9.35 8.51 0.81
N ARG A 132 8.54 9.59 0.84
CA ARG A 132 8.58 10.61 1.91
C ARG A 132 8.14 10.07 3.27
N TYR A 133 7.30 9.04 3.28
CA TYR A 133 6.79 8.42 4.50
C TYR A 133 7.80 7.48 5.18
N ALA A 134 8.98 7.27 4.56
CA ALA A 134 10.04 6.43 5.12
C ALA A 134 9.62 4.99 5.48
N LEU A 135 8.52 4.50 4.89
CA LEU A 135 8.08 3.11 4.95
C LEU A 135 8.65 2.33 3.77
N PRO A 136 8.85 1.01 3.92
CA PRO A 136 9.15 0.16 2.77
C PRO A 136 8.07 0.34 1.69
N VAL A 137 8.48 0.45 0.42
CA VAL A 137 7.57 0.56 -0.72
C VAL A 137 7.74 -0.66 -1.60
N TRP A 138 6.67 -1.42 -1.76
CA TRP A 138 6.60 -2.55 -2.69
C TRP A 138 5.82 -2.14 -3.93
N VAL A 139 6.32 -2.54 -5.09
CA VAL A 139 5.73 -2.22 -6.39
C VAL A 139 5.48 -3.50 -7.17
N GLY A 140 4.37 -3.54 -7.91
CA GLY A 140 4.08 -4.75 -8.67
C GLY A 140 2.70 -4.83 -9.28
N SER A 141 2.36 -6.02 -9.75
CA SER A 141 1.03 -6.32 -10.27
C SER A 141 0.70 -7.76 -9.92
N GLY A 142 -0.40 -7.96 -9.19
CA GLY A 142 -0.81 -9.26 -8.70
C GLY A 142 0.18 -9.84 -7.68
N ASP A 143 0.62 -11.06 -7.93
CA ASP A 143 1.59 -11.78 -7.08
C ASP A 143 3.05 -11.37 -7.35
N ARG A 144 3.31 -10.64 -8.44
CA ARG A 144 4.66 -10.18 -8.80
C ARG A 144 4.95 -8.84 -8.13
N MET A 145 5.51 -8.92 -6.94
CA MET A 145 5.89 -7.75 -6.13
C MET A 145 7.41 -7.66 -5.96
N ALA A 146 7.95 -6.45 -6.03
CA ALA A 146 9.35 -6.15 -5.81
C ALA A 146 9.50 -5.01 -4.79
N LEU A 147 10.54 -5.09 -3.95
CA LEU A 147 10.89 -4.00 -3.04
C LEU A 147 11.52 -2.86 -3.84
N HIS A 148 10.84 -1.72 -3.90
CA HIS A 148 11.33 -0.50 -4.55
C HIS A 148 12.11 0.40 -3.58
N PHE A 149 11.64 0.49 -2.34
CA PHE A 149 12.26 1.30 -1.29
C PHE A 149 12.28 0.54 0.04
N PRO A 150 13.40 0.49 0.78
CA PRO A 150 14.71 1.07 0.46
C PRO A 150 15.35 0.47 -0.80
N ARG A 151 16.37 1.15 -1.31
CA ARG A 151 17.16 0.67 -2.46
C ARG A 151 17.76 -0.71 -2.14
N GLN A 152 17.91 -1.55 -3.15
CA GLN A 152 18.32 -2.96 -2.98
C GLN A 152 19.63 -3.12 -2.17
N GLU A 153 20.64 -2.27 -2.39
CA GLU A 153 21.89 -2.33 -1.64
C GLU A 153 21.70 -2.14 -0.12
N ILE A 154 20.81 -1.24 0.28
CA ILE A 154 20.47 -0.98 1.68
C ILE A 154 19.68 -2.16 2.23
N ALA A 155 18.70 -2.65 1.45
CA ALA A 155 17.89 -3.79 1.82
C ALA A 155 18.77 -5.03 2.11
N LEU A 156 19.78 -5.30 1.29
CA LEU A 156 20.72 -6.42 1.49
C LEU A 156 21.46 -6.32 2.83
N HIS A 157 21.99 -5.14 3.18
CA HIS A 157 22.67 -4.95 4.48
C HIS A 157 21.73 -5.11 5.68
N LEU A 158 20.47 -4.68 5.53
CA LEU A 158 19.45 -4.84 6.57
C LEU A 158 19.03 -6.30 6.72
N MET A 159 18.85 -7.04 5.62
CA MET A 159 18.46 -8.45 5.64
C MET A 159 19.56 -9.35 6.21
N HIS A 160 20.81 -9.12 5.81
CA HIS A 160 21.94 -9.96 6.21
C HIS A 160 22.61 -9.50 7.51
N GLY A 161 22.21 -8.35 8.06
CA GLY A 161 22.82 -7.78 9.26
C GLY A 161 24.29 -7.39 9.07
N THR A 162 24.76 -7.21 7.83
CA THR A 162 26.16 -6.93 7.54
C THR A 162 26.50 -5.46 7.79
N PRO A 163 27.77 -5.14 8.10
CA PRO A 163 28.24 -3.76 8.09
C PRO A 163 28.04 -3.13 6.72
N ALA A 164 27.53 -1.89 6.71
CA ALA A 164 27.29 -1.15 5.49
C ALA A 164 28.51 -0.28 5.12
N PRO A 165 28.84 -0.12 3.83
CA PRO A 165 29.87 0.80 3.36
C PRO A 165 29.62 2.23 3.87
N ALA A 166 30.69 3.00 4.08
CA ALA A 166 30.61 4.36 4.63
C ALA A 166 29.63 5.27 3.87
N ALA A 167 29.54 5.11 2.54
CA ALA A 167 28.63 5.87 1.68
C ALA A 167 27.14 5.71 2.04
N ILE A 168 26.74 4.56 2.59
CA ILE A 168 25.34 4.25 2.92
C ILE A 168 25.11 3.89 4.39
N ALA A 169 26.16 3.88 5.22
CA ALA A 169 26.09 3.48 6.62
C ALA A 169 25.06 4.28 7.42
N ARG A 170 24.98 5.60 7.19
CA ARG A 170 23.98 6.47 7.85
C ARG A 170 22.56 6.10 7.45
N GLU A 171 22.32 5.76 6.20
CA GLU A 171 20.99 5.42 5.69
C GLU A 171 20.55 4.05 6.23
N VAL A 172 21.43 3.05 6.19
CA VAL A 172 21.19 1.72 6.76
C VAL A 172 20.87 1.82 8.26
N GLU A 173 21.63 2.60 9.00
CA GLU A 173 21.41 2.76 10.45
C GLU A 173 20.12 3.54 10.76
N ALA A 174 19.72 4.49 9.92
CA ALA A 174 18.40 5.13 10.01
C ALA A 174 17.27 4.11 9.80
N TRP A 175 17.41 3.20 8.84
CA TRP A 175 16.43 2.12 8.61
C TRP A 175 16.37 1.12 9.77
N ARG A 176 17.51 0.73 10.36
CA ARG A 176 17.52 -0.17 11.53
C ARG A 176 16.74 0.37 12.72
N ARG A 177 16.76 1.68 12.93
CA ARG A 177 15.98 2.33 13.99
C ARG A 177 14.49 2.39 13.68
N ARG A 178 14.11 2.41 12.40
CA ARG A 178 12.71 2.56 11.94
C ARG A 178 11.98 1.24 11.80
N LEU A 179 12.64 0.21 11.28
CA LEU A 179 11.99 -1.06 11.00
C LEU A 179 11.52 -1.70 12.32
N PRO A 180 10.28 -2.21 12.36
CA PRO A 180 9.79 -2.87 13.56
C PRO A 180 10.68 -4.08 13.86
N ARG A 181 11.25 -4.07 15.08
CA ARG A 181 12.00 -5.23 15.58
C ARG A 181 11.06 -6.42 15.67
N ARG A 182 11.59 -7.63 15.44
CA ARG A 182 10.80 -8.84 15.65
C ARG A 182 10.43 -8.88 17.12
N SER A 183 9.14 -8.88 17.44
CA SER A 183 8.68 -9.23 18.78
C SER A 183 9.22 -10.62 19.10
N ALA A 184 9.72 -10.85 20.31
CA ALA A 184 10.01 -12.22 20.74
C ALA A 184 8.73 -13.05 20.58
N PRO A 185 8.80 -14.33 20.15
CA PRO A 185 7.63 -15.19 20.22
C PRO A 185 7.10 -15.16 21.67
N PRO A 186 5.78 -15.20 21.88
CA PRO A 186 5.25 -15.39 23.22
C PRO A 186 5.87 -16.68 23.79
N VAL A 187 6.44 -16.56 25.00
CA VAL A 187 7.05 -17.67 25.75
C VAL A 187 5.99 -18.71 26.09
#